data_AF-A0ABD1LW02-F1
#
_entry.id   AF-A0ABD1LW02-F1
#
_cell.length_a   1.000
_cell.length_b   1.000
_cell.length_c   1.000
_cell.angle_alpha   90.00
_cell.angle_beta   90.00
_cell.angle_gamma   90.00
#
_symmetry.space_group_name_H-M   'P 1'
#
loop_
_entity.id
_entity.type
_entity.pdbx_description
1 polymer ?
#
loop_
_entity_poly.entity_id
_entity_poly.type
_entity_poly.pdbx_seq_one_letter_code
_entity_poly.pdbx_strand_id
1 'polypeptide(L)'
;MTPTCWDLFQKTHKTTHGTRWVSSKAERTANEYETRLSERESQQSSGDGVSSVQSENSIFYDVVCGVNKKGRIFGLGSEAGKYRPSSSRSSNGISNSEYEQMRNLVSNLSQENKTLKEQLQTHSELIRASQEESWMVREQLRQFMETFSFGLASQSSRPPQPPPTHDPDTQQFDDNELDDDSNIDV
;
A
#
# COMPACT_ATOMS: atom_id res chain seq x y z
N MET A 1 -11.38 29.59 41.78
CA MET A 1 -11.07 28.87 40.51
C MET A 1 -11.81 29.55 39.38
N THR A 2 -11.17 29.77 38.24
CA THR A 2 -11.84 30.32 37.04
C THR A 2 -12.59 29.18 36.36
N PRO A 3 -13.91 29.28 36.09
CA PRO A 3 -14.66 28.22 35.43
C PRO A 3 -14.11 27.96 34.03
N THR A 4 -14.16 26.72 33.55
CA THR A 4 -13.74 26.33 32.19
C THR A 4 -14.81 26.68 31.14
N CYS A 5 -14.46 26.56 29.86
CA CYS A 5 -15.46 26.66 28.78
C CYS A 5 -16.56 25.60 28.94
N TRP A 6 -16.16 24.40 29.37
CA TRP A 6 -17.08 23.29 29.60
C TRP A 6 -18.06 23.60 30.74
N ASP A 7 -17.61 24.20 31.84
CA ASP A 7 -18.48 24.59 32.96
C ASP A 7 -19.55 25.60 32.52
N LEU A 8 -19.15 26.60 31.74
CA LEU A 8 -20.08 27.59 31.19
C LEU A 8 -21.05 26.98 30.18
N PHE A 9 -20.56 26.08 29.34
CA PHE A 9 -21.38 25.38 28.37
C PHE A 9 -22.46 24.56 29.06
N GLN A 10 -22.10 23.76 30.07
CA GLN A 10 -23.05 23.02 30.88
C GLN A 10 -24.07 23.94 31.55
N LYS A 11 -23.64 25.06 32.13
CA LYS A 11 -24.52 26.02 32.80
C LYS A 11 -25.55 26.66 31.86
N THR A 12 -25.17 26.91 30.60
CA THR A 12 -26.00 27.63 29.63
C THR A 12 -26.81 26.71 28.73
N HIS A 13 -26.39 25.45 28.57
CA HIS A 13 -26.99 24.49 27.64
C HIS A 13 -27.62 23.27 28.32
N LYS A 14 -27.71 23.27 29.65
CA LYS A 14 -28.60 22.38 30.41
C LYS A 14 -29.87 23.11 30.84
N THR A 15 -30.97 22.37 30.93
CA THR A 15 -32.26 22.87 31.47
C THR A 15 -32.09 23.41 32.89
N THR A 16 -33.06 24.18 33.39
CA THR A 16 -33.05 24.79 34.73
C THR A 16 -32.73 23.82 35.88
N HIS A 17 -33.06 22.53 35.73
CA HIS A 17 -32.76 21.48 36.71
C HIS A 17 -31.45 20.70 36.44
N GLY A 18 -30.66 21.11 35.46
CA GLY A 18 -29.37 20.48 35.10
C GLY A 18 -29.47 19.10 34.44
N THR A 19 -30.68 18.55 34.26
CA THR A 19 -30.86 17.14 33.92
C THR A 19 -30.77 16.84 32.43
N ARG A 20 -31.14 17.77 31.54
CA ARG A 20 -31.20 17.55 30.09
C ARG A 20 -30.53 18.67 29.32
N TRP A 21 -30.01 18.34 28.14
CA TRP A 21 -29.51 19.33 27.18
C TRP A 21 -30.67 20.11 26.55
N VAL A 22 -30.48 21.42 26.38
CA VAL A 22 -31.52 22.31 25.80
C VAL A 22 -31.74 22.11 24.30
N SER A 23 -30.84 21.39 23.62
CA SER A 23 -30.97 21.06 22.19
C SER A 23 -30.14 19.83 21.82
N SER A 24 -30.53 19.14 20.73
CA SER A 24 -29.75 18.03 20.17
C SER A 24 -28.37 18.45 19.66
N LYS A 25 -28.17 19.74 19.37
CA LYS A 25 -26.84 20.27 19.05
C LYS A 25 -25.97 20.34 20.31
N ALA A 26 -26.52 20.80 21.42
CA ALA A 26 -25.79 20.87 22.68
C ALA A 26 -25.39 19.47 23.19
N GLU A 27 -26.31 18.52 23.08
CA GLU A 27 -26.05 17.11 23.43
C GLU A 27 -24.94 16.50 22.57
N ARG A 28 -24.97 16.69 21.25
CA ARG A 28 -23.88 16.23 20.38
C ARG A 28 -22.53 16.84 20.72
N THR A 29 -22.50 18.15 20.96
CA THR A 29 -21.28 18.85 21.42
C THR A 29 -20.77 18.28 22.74
N ALA A 30 -21.66 17.93 23.67
CA ALA A 30 -21.29 17.33 24.93
C ALA A 30 -20.67 15.93 24.78
N ASN A 31 -21.32 15.06 24.02
CA ASN A 31 -20.84 13.70 23.78
C ASN A 31 -19.47 13.69 23.08
N GLU A 32 -19.30 14.57 22.08
CA GLU A 32 -18.03 14.72 21.37
C GLU A 32 -16.91 15.24 22.29
N TYR A 33 -17.22 16.17 23.19
CA TYR A 33 -16.26 16.66 24.19
C TYR A 33 -15.81 15.55 25.15
N GLU A 34 -16.74 14.77 25.68
CA GLU A 34 -16.44 13.64 26.57
C GLU A 34 -15.63 12.54 25.86
N THR A 35 -15.94 12.28 24.59
CA THR A 35 -15.19 11.34 23.75
C THR A 35 -13.74 11.79 23.59
N ARG A 36 -13.52 13.06 23.23
CA ARG A 36 -12.16 13.62 23.06
C ARG A 36 -11.36 13.66 24.35
N LEU A 37 -12.02 13.89 25.48
CA LEU A 37 -11.38 13.86 26.79
C LEU A 37 -10.90 12.43 27.14
N SER A 38 -11.69 11.42 26.80
CA SER A 38 -11.36 10.01 27.02
C SER A 38 -10.25 9.51 26.08
N GLU A 39 -10.26 9.93 24.81
CA GLU A 39 -9.19 9.66 23.83
C GLU A 39 -7.85 10.22 24.33
N ARG A 40 -7.85 11.46 24.84
CA ARG A 40 -6.65 12.10 25.41
C ARG A 40 -6.10 11.32 26.59
N GLU A 41 -6.95 10.94 27.55
CA GLU A 41 -6.51 10.18 28.74
C GLU A 41 -5.88 8.84 28.32
N SER A 42 -6.49 8.17 27.34
CA SER A 42 -5.97 6.91 26.77
C SER A 42 -4.60 7.10 26.12
N GLN A 43 -4.40 8.19 25.35
CA GLN A 43 -3.12 8.52 24.73
C GLN A 43 -2.03 8.87 25.76
N GLN A 44 -2.38 9.56 26.85
CA GLN A 44 -1.43 9.92 27.91
C GLN A 44 -0.93 8.69 28.69
N SER A 45 -1.76 7.65 28.82
CA SER A 45 -1.38 6.38 29.46
C SER A 45 -0.45 5.50 28.61
N SER A 46 -0.35 5.76 27.29
CA SER A 46 0.40 4.91 26.35
C SER A 46 1.88 5.29 26.18
N GLY A 47 2.38 6.28 26.94
CA GLY A 47 3.82 6.47 27.15
C GLY A 47 4.64 6.96 25.95
N ASP A 48 4.04 7.55 24.91
CA ASP A 48 4.81 8.19 23.84
C ASP A 48 5.07 9.68 24.19
N GLY A 49 6.35 9.99 24.40
CA GLY A 49 6.86 11.11 25.21
C GLY A 49 6.74 12.53 24.63
N VAL A 50 5.81 12.80 23.72
CA VAL A 50 5.58 14.16 23.17
C VAL A 50 4.09 14.45 22.94
N SER A 51 3.25 14.26 23.95
CA SER A 51 1.89 14.85 23.91
C SER A 51 1.91 16.21 24.60
N SER A 52 1.84 17.29 23.81
CA SER A 52 1.53 18.61 24.34
C SER A 52 0.19 18.47 25.08
N VAL A 53 0.22 18.55 26.41
CA VAL A 53 -0.96 18.42 27.28
C VAL A 53 -1.98 19.46 26.85
N GLN A 54 -2.91 19.06 25.98
CA GLN A 54 -3.97 19.95 25.51
C GLN A 54 -4.79 20.35 26.73
N SER A 55 -5.07 21.65 26.86
CA SER A 55 -5.96 22.12 27.93
C SER A 55 -7.39 21.72 27.60
N GLU A 56 -8.22 21.52 28.63
CA GLU A 56 -9.66 21.22 28.47
C GLU A 56 -10.38 22.24 27.57
N ASN A 57 -10.01 23.52 27.68
CA ASN A 57 -10.53 24.56 26.80
C ASN A 57 -10.12 24.37 25.33
N SER A 58 -8.92 23.84 25.05
CA SER A 58 -8.48 23.50 23.69
C SER A 58 -9.35 22.41 23.09
N ILE A 59 -9.63 21.36 23.86
CA ILE A 59 -10.53 20.27 23.46
C ILE A 59 -11.92 20.83 23.15
N PHE A 60 -12.42 21.71 24.01
CA PHE A 60 -13.72 22.35 23.80
C PHE A 60 -13.76 23.15 22.49
N TYR A 61 -12.69 23.89 22.16
CA TYR A 61 -12.61 24.61 20.88
C TYR A 61 -12.68 23.67 19.69
N ASP A 62 -11.92 22.58 19.69
CA ASP A 62 -11.91 21.65 18.56
C ASP A 62 -13.31 21.05 18.33
N VAL A 63 -14.02 20.71 19.40
CA VAL A 63 -15.39 20.17 19.36
C VAL A 63 -16.39 21.17 18.78
N VAL A 64 -16.27 22.46 19.14
CA VAL A 64 -17.21 23.50 18.68
C VAL A 64 -16.77 24.23 17.41
N CYS A 65 -15.77 23.69 16.71
CA CYS A 65 -15.15 24.26 15.51
C CYS A 65 -14.50 25.64 15.73
N GLY A 66 -13.94 25.85 16.92
CA GLY A 66 -13.11 26.98 17.28
C GLY A 66 -13.87 28.28 17.54
N VAL A 67 -13.14 29.38 17.37
CA VAL A 67 -13.67 30.74 17.52
C VAL A 67 -14.07 31.26 16.15
N ASN A 68 -15.30 31.78 16.01
CA ASN A 68 -15.71 32.34 14.73
C ASN A 68 -15.03 33.70 14.44
N LYS A 69 -15.20 34.21 13.21
CA LYS A 69 -14.64 35.51 12.78
C LYS A 69 -15.01 36.72 13.64
N LYS A 70 -16.06 36.62 14.46
CA LYS A 70 -16.50 37.66 15.40
C LYS A 70 -15.97 37.44 16.83
N GLY A 71 -15.06 36.50 17.04
CA GLY A 71 -14.53 36.18 18.36
C GLY A 71 -15.49 35.39 19.26
N ARG A 72 -16.60 34.87 18.72
CA ARG A 72 -17.60 34.13 19.52
C ARG A 72 -17.31 32.63 19.47
N ILE A 73 -17.47 32.00 20.61
CA ILE A 73 -17.39 30.54 20.78
C ILE A 73 -18.81 30.03 20.99
N PHE A 74 -19.17 28.95 20.29
CA PHE A 74 -20.49 28.37 20.43
C PHE A 74 -20.73 27.97 21.89
N GLY A 75 -21.90 28.34 22.39
CA GLY A 75 -22.35 28.03 23.73
C GLY A 75 -21.71 28.81 24.89
N LEU A 76 -20.82 29.76 24.63
CA LEU A 76 -20.25 30.64 25.67
C LEU A 76 -20.88 32.04 25.72
N GLY A 77 -21.75 32.39 24.77
CA GLY A 77 -22.48 33.66 24.78
C GLY A 77 -21.57 34.90 24.88
N SER A 78 -21.93 35.85 25.74
CA SER A 78 -21.14 37.06 26.02
C SER A 78 -19.85 36.79 26.80
N GLU A 79 -19.75 35.64 27.47
CA GLU A 79 -18.60 35.27 28.29
C GLU A 79 -17.42 34.75 27.44
N ALA A 80 -17.65 34.45 26.15
CA ALA A 80 -16.65 33.92 25.21
C ALA A 80 -15.33 34.73 25.18
N GLY A 81 -15.40 36.04 25.37
CA GLY A 81 -14.22 36.93 25.36
C GLY A 81 -13.19 36.58 26.44
N LYS A 82 -13.62 36.03 27.58
CA LYS A 82 -12.75 35.65 28.71
C LYS A 82 -11.94 34.38 28.44
N TYR A 83 -12.39 33.59 27.47
CA TYR A 83 -11.82 32.30 27.12
C TYR A 83 -11.04 32.33 25.82
N ARG A 84 -11.11 33.44 25.08
CA ARG A 84 -10.44 33.59 23.81
C ARG A 84 -8.98 33.12 23.94
N PRO A 85 -8.53 32.15 23.12
CA PRO A 85 -7.14 31.72 23.12
C PRO A 85 -6.26 32.95 22.99
N SER A 86 -5.26 33.09 23.87
CA SER A 86 -4.19 34.07 23.71
C SER A 86 -3.65 33.90 22.30
N SER A 87 -3.79 34.93 21.47
CA SER A 87 -3.62 34.85 20.00
C SER A 87 -2.16 34.68 19.56
N SER A 88 -1.31 34.00 20.33
CA SER A 88 0.02 33.60 19.88
C SER A 88 -0.03 32.46 18.85
N ARG A 89 -1.17 31.77 18.75
CA ARG A 89 -1.45 30.86 17.63
C ARG A 89 -2.39 31.58 16.69
N SER A 90 -1.83 32.51 15.91
CA SER A 90 -2.35 32.79 14.57
C SER A 90 -2.72 31.44 13.98
N SER A 91 -4.00 31.23 13.67
CA SER A 91 -4.37 30.15 12.77
C SER A 91 -3.68 30.52 11.47
N ASN A 92 -2.44 30.05 11.30
CA ASN A 92 -1.78 30.03 10.02
C ASN A 92 -2.65 29.09 9.19
N GLY A 93 -3.69 29.66 8.57
CA GLY A 93 -4.29 29.03 7.41
C GLY A 93 -3.14 28.66 6.48
N ILE A 94 -3.27 27.51 5.82
CA ILE A 94 -2.28 26.99 4.87
C ILE A 94 -1.74 28.17 4.06
N SER A 95 -0.46 28.46 4.24
CA SER A 95 0.16 29.56 3.52
C SER A 95 0.07 29.26 2.02
N ASN A 96 0.04 30.31 1.20
CA ASN A 96 -0.01 30.14 -0.25
C ASN A 96 1.15 29.26 -0.77
N SER A 97 2.31 29.33 -0.07
CA SER A 97 3.47 28.47 -0.32
C SER A 97 3.18 26.99 -0.03
N GLU A 98 2.60 26.67 1.12
CA GLU A 98 2.23 25.29 1.48
C GLU A 98 1.18 24.72 0.52
N TYR A 99 0.21 25.55 0.10
CA TYR A 99 -0.79 25.16 -0.89
C TYR A 99 -0.16 24.84 -2.25
N GLU A 100 0.73 25.69 -2.75
CA GLU A 100 1.44 25.44 -4.02
C GLU A 100 2.35 24.20 -3.93
N GLN A 101 3.01 23.97 -2.80
CA GLN A 101 3.81 22.75 -2.58
C GLN A 101 2.94 21.50 -2.64
N MET A 102 1.79 21.50 -1.98
CA MET A 102 0.84 20.39 -2.05
C MET A 102 0.32 20.19 -3.48
N ARG A 103 -0.02 21.26 -4.18
CA ARG A 103 -0.49 21.21 -5.57
C ARG A 103 0.55 20.59 -6.49
N ASN A 104 1.81 21.00 -6.35
CA ASN A 104 2.92 20.45 -7.13
C ASN A 104 3.17 18.98 -6.81
N LEU A 105 3.13 18.59 -5.53
CA LEU A 105 3.28 17.20 -5.12
C LEU A 105 2.19 16.30 -5.74
N VAL A 106 0.93 16.74 -5.68
CA VAL A 106 -0.19 16.01 -6.29
C VAL A 106 -0.03 15.91 -7.81
N SER A 107 0.42 16.98 -8.47
CA SER A 107 0.68 16.98 -9.91
C SER A 107 1.77 15.98 -10.28
N ASN A 108 2.89 15.99 -9.56
CA ASN A 108 4.02 15.08 -9.78
C ASN A 108 3.61 13.62 -9.56
N LEU A 109 2.96 13.31 -8.44
CA LEU A 109 2.49 11.95 -8.14
C LEU A 109 1.46 11.45 -9.17
N SER A 110 0.62 12.34 -9.69
CA SER A 110 -0.35 12.00 -10.74
C SER A 110 0.36 11.66 -12.05
N GLN A 111 1.40 12.41 -12.40
CA GLN A 111 2.22 12.16 -13.58
C GLN A 111 3.00 10.84 -13.45
N GLU A 112 3.66 10.61 -12.33
CA GLU A 112 4.38 9.35 -12.05
C GLU A 112 3.45 8.14 -12.12
N ASN A 113 2.24 8.24 -11.53
CA ASN A 113 1.23 7.19 -11.63
C ASN A 113 0.82 6.90 -13.08
N LYS A 114 0.69 7.93 -13.91
CA LYS A 114 0.37 7.74 -15.33
C LYS A 114 1.50 6.99 -16.05
N THR A 115 2.74 7.42 -15.85
CA THR A 115 3.92 6.76 -16.44
C THR A 115 4.04 5.31 -15.98
N LEU A 116 3.85 5.02 -14.69
CA LEU A 116 3.89 3.66 -14.16
C LEU A 116 2.81 2.76 -14.77
N LYS A 117 1.59 3.28 -14.98
CA LYS A 117 0.53 2.54 -15.66
C LYS A 117 0.88 2.22 -17.11
N GLU A 118 1.44 3.17 -17.84
CA GLU A 118 1.87 2.97 -19.23
C GLU A 118 3.02 1.94 -19.33
N GLN A 119 3.97 1.98 -18.40
CA GLN A 119 5.05 0.99 -18.31
C GLN A 119 4.52 -0.41 -17.98
N LEU A 120 3.60 -0.53 -17.03
CA LEU A 120 2.96 -1.80 -16.68
C LEU A 120 2.21 -2.40 -17.86
N GLN A 121 1.48 -1.58 -18.62
CA GLN A 121 0.79 -2.02 -19.82
C GLN A 121 1.79 -2.53 -20.87
N THR A 122 2.83 -1.75 -21.15
CA THR A 122 3.87 -2.11 -22.13
C THR A 122 4.54 -3.44 -21.75
N HIS A 123 4.87 -3.61 -20.47
CA HIS A 123 5.48 -4.84 -19.98
C HIS A 123 4.53 -6.04 -20.09
N SER A 124 3.24 -5.85 -19.83
CA SER A 124 2.22 -6.89 -20.01
C SER A 124 2.10 -7.32 -21.47
N GLU A 125 2.14 -6.37 -22.41
CA GLU A 125 2.10 -6.67 -23.85
C GLU A 125 3.35 -7.41 -24.31
N LEU A 126 4.53 -7.04 -23.80
CA LEU A 126 5.78 -7.73 -24.09
C LEU A 126 5.78 -9.18 -23.59
N ILE A 127 5.31 -9.41 -22.36
CA ILE A 127 5.17 -10.78 -21.82
C ILE A 127 4.25 -11.61 -22.70
N ARG A 128 3.11 -11.04 -23.12
CA ARG A 128 2.15 -11.74 -23.98
C ARG A 128 2.77 -12.12 -25.32
N ALA A 129 3.44 -11.17 -25.98
CA ALA A 129 4.15 -11.43 -27.24
C ALA A 129 5.22 -12.52 -27.09
N SER A 130 6.01 -12.46 -26.01
CA SER A 130 7.04 -13.47 -25.72
C SER A 130 6.44 -14.87 -25.48
N GLN A 131 5.29 -14.96 -24.80
CA GLN A 131 4.58 -16.25 -24.63
C GLN A 131 4.08 -16.79 -25.96
N GLU A 132 3.50 -15.95 -26.81
CA GLU A 132 3.02 -16.33 -28.15
C GLU A 132 4.17 -16.85 -29.02
N GLU A 133 5.33 -16.17 -29.01
CA GLU A 133 6.53 -16.62 -29.71
C GLU A 133 7.03 -17.97 -29.18
N SER A 134 7.13 -18.13 -27.85
CA SER A 134 7.57 -19.39 -27.25
C SER A 134 6.61 -20.54 -27.58
N TRP A 135 5.31 -20.27 -27.64
CA TRP A 135 4.29 -21.23 -28.05
C TRP A 135 4.49 -21.66 -29.51
N MET A 136 4.69 -20.71 -30.43
CA MET A 136 4.95 -21.01 -31.84
C MET A 136 6.21 -21.86 -32.04
N VAL A 137 7.29 -21.57 -31.31
CA VAL A 137 8.54 -22.34 -31.39
C VAL A 137 8.32 -23.78 -30.91
N ARG A 138 7.61 -23.97 -29.79
CA ARG A 138 7.29 -25.32 -29.27
C ARG A 138 6.39 -26.10 -30.23
N GLU A 139 5.44 -25.43 -30.84
CA GLU A 139 4.54 -25.98 -31.85
C GLU A 139 5.31 -26.46 -33.08
N GLN A 140 6.17 -25.59 -33.64
CA GLN A 140 7.00 -25.93 -34.79
C GLN A 140 7.95 -27.10 -34.50
N LEU A 141 8.59 -27.10 -33.32
CA LEU A 141 9.44 -28.21 -32.90
C LEU A 141 8.67 -29.53 -32.79
N ARG A 142 7.44 -29.49 -32.28
CA ARG A 142 6.59 -30.68 -32.20
C ARG A 142 6.28 -31.24 -33.58
N GLN A 143 5.86 -30.39 -34.52
CA GLN A 143 5.57 -30.80 -35.91
C GLN A 143 6.81 -31.37 -36.61
N PHE A 144 7.99 -30.78 -36.38
CA PHE A 144 9.26 -31.30 -36.90
C PHE A 144 9.53 -32.71 -36.37
N MET A 145 9.39 -32.92 -35.05
CA MET A 145 9.59 -34.23 -34.41
C MET A 145 8.58 -35.29 -34.90
N GLU A 146 7.31 -34.92 -35.10
CA GLU A 146 6.28 -35.80 -35.66
C GLU A 146 6.63 -36.25 -37.09
N THR A 147 7.07 -35.32 -37.93
CA THR A 147 7.48 -35.60 -39.32
C THR A 147 8.71 -36.51 -39.36
N PHE A 148 9.70 -36.25 -38.51
CA PHE A 148 10.91 -37.06 -38.39
C PHE A 148 10.60 -38.49 -37.91
N SER A 149 9.72 -38.63 -36.91
CA SER A 149 9.31 -39.93 -36.36
C SER A 149 8.56 -40.78 -37.38
N PHE A 150 7.66 -40.19 -38.18
CA PHE A 150 6.98 -40.89 -39.30
C PHE A 150 7.96 -41.37 -40.38
N GLY A 151 9.02 -40.60 -40.66
CA GLY A 151 10.07 -40.96 -41.63
C GLY A 151 10.94 -42.15 -41.20
N LEU A 152 11.11 -42.37 -39.89
CA LEU A 152 11.84 -43.52 -39.35
C LEU A 152 10.94 -44.77 -39.24
N ALA A 153 9.66 -44.61 -38.85
CA ALA A 153 8.72 -45.72 -38.79
C ALA A 153 8.48 -46.37 -40.17
N SER A 154 8.52 -45.58 -41.24
CA SER A 154 8.36 -46.07 -42.62
C SER A 154 9.57 -46.83 -43.16
N GLN A 155 10.76 -46.69 -42.54
CA GLN A 155 11.97 -47.46 -42.92
C GLN A 155 12.11 -48.78 -42.14
N SER A 156 11.39 -48.96 -41.04
CA SER A 156 11.46 -50.14 -40.17
C SER A 156 10.60 -51.32 -40.62
N SER A 157 9.94 -51.25 -41.78
CA SER A 157 9.13 -52.36 -42.34
C SER A 157 9.92 -53.30 -43.26
N ARG A 158 11.25 -53.17 -43.36
CA ARG A 158 12.07 -54.12 -44.13
C ARG A 158 12.34 -55.38 -43.27
N PRO A 159 11.95 -56.59 -43.72
CA PRO A 159 12.14 -57.80 -42.93
C PRO A 159 13.62 -58.03 -42.61
N PRO A 160 13.95 -58.61 -41.43
CA PRO A 160 15.34 -58.81 -41.02
C PRO A 160 16.06 -59.73 -42.01
N GLN A 161 17.19 -59.25 -42.54
CA GLN A 161 18.09 -60.08 -43.36
C GLN A 161 18.77 -61.13 -42.48
N PRO A 162 18.93 -62.38 -42.97
CA PRO A 162 19.64 -63.41 -42.21
C PRO A 162 21.12 -63.05 -42.03
N PRO A 163 21.74 -63.44 -40.89
CA PRO A 163 23.12 -63.10 -40.59
C PRO A 163 24.11 -63.80 -41.55
N PRO A 164 25.27 -63.19 -41.85
CA PRO A 164 26.29 -63.78 -42.70
C PRO A 164 26.93 -64.99 -42.01
N THR A 165 27.07 -66.09 -42.75
CA THR A 165 27.79 -67.29 -42.32
C THR A 165 29.29 -66.96 -42.23
N HIS A 166 29.84 -66.98 -41.02
CA HIS A 166 31.27 -66.77 -40.76
C HIS A 166 31.98 -68.12 -40.81
N ASP A 167 32.91 -68.30 -41.76
CA ASP A 167 33.86 -69.41 -41.75
C ASP A 167 34.96 -69.12 -40.71
N PRO A 168 35.38 -70.08 -39.87
CA PRO A 168 36.45 -69.87 -38.90
C PRO A 168 37.76 -70.42 -39.48
N ASP A 169 38.63 -69.54 -39.96
CA ASP A 169 40.08 -69.75 -39.85
C ASP A 169 40.82 -68.50 -40.33
N THR A 170 41.43 -67.77 -39.40
CA THR A 170 42.87 -67.48 -39.40
C THR A 170 43.18 -66.65 -38.13
N GLN A 171 44.19 -67.13 -37.41
CA GLN A 171 44.63 -66.69 -36.09
C GLN A 171 45.17 -65.25 -36.00
N GLN A 172 44.96 -64.68 -34.81
CA GLN A 172 45.87 -63.90 -33.93
C GLN A 172 46.93 -63.01 -34.57
N PHE A 173 47.01 -61.76 -34.08
CA PHE A 173 48.20 -61.25 -33.38
C PHE A 173 47.79 -60.09 -32.44
N ASP A 174 47.81 -60.41 -31.15
CA ASP A 174 48.38 -59.71 -29.98
C ASP A 174 48.59 -58.18 -29.93
N ASP A 175 48.20 -57.68 -28.76
CA ASP A 175 48.89 -56.72 -27.87
C ASP A 175 49.12 -55.27 -28.32
N ASN A 176 48.39 -54.34 -27.70
CA ASN A 176 48.99 -53.58 -26.59
C ASN A 176 47.96 -52.78 -25.78
N GLU A 177 48.04 -53.02 -24.48
CA GLU A 177 47.54 -52.26 -23.34
C GLU A 177 48.19 -50.85 -23.28
N LEU A 178 47.41 -49.82 -22.93
CA LEU A 178 47.72 -48.87 -21.86
C LEU A 178 46.62 -47.81 -21.71
N ASP A 179 46.10 -47.77 -20.50
CA ASP A 179 45.26 -46.74 -19.90
C ASP A 179 45.89 -45.34 -20.03
N ASP A 180 45.06 -44.29 -20.17
CA ASP A 180 45.30 -43.07 -19.39
C ASP A 180 44.00 -42.30 -19.14
N ASP A 181 43.69 -42.19 -17.85
CA ASP A 181 42.65 -41.36 -17.26
C ASP A 181 42.97 -39.87 -17.47
N SER A 182 41.99 -39.07 -17.88
CA SER A 182 41.90 -37.70 -17.37
C SER A 182 40.47 -37.16 -17.43
N ASN A 183 39.82 -37.33 -16.28
CA ASN A 183 38.72 -36.52 -15.79
C ASN A 183 39.09 -35.02 -15.85
N ILE A 184 38.25 -34.18 -16.45
CA ILE A 184 38.28 -32.74 -16.20
C ILE A 184 36.87 -32.18 -16.06
N ASP A 185 36.50 -31.95 -14.80
CA ASP A 185 35.48 -31.01 -14.36
C ASP A 185 36.10 -29.61 -14.34
N VAL A 186 35.47 -28.64 -15.03
CA VAL A 186 35.40 -27.22 -14.66
C VAL A 186 34.07 -26.65 -15.12
#